data_AF-A0A2K8UJI8-F1
#
_entry.id   AF-A0A2K8UJI8-F1
#
_cell.length_a   1.000
_cell.length_b   1.000
_cell.length_c   1.000
_cell.angle_alpha   90.00
_cell.angle_beta   90.00
_cell.angle_gamma   90.00
#
_symmetry.space_group_name_H-M   'P 1'
#
loop_
_entity.id
_entity.type
_entity.pdbx_description
1 polymer ?
#
loop_
_entity_poly.entity_id
_entity_poly.type
_entity_poly.pdbx_seq_one_letter_code
_entity_poly.pdbx_strand_id
1 'polypeptide(L)'
;MARCAAAGVGLALGVAGNLSAADGGALYKARACQACHGDDAKTTVLPIYPKLAGQNAPYLLEQMKAIRDGTRTNGLSAAMRPLMASVPDEEFQSIAEWLATLK
;
A
#
# COMPACT_ATOMS: atom_id res chain seq x y z
N MET A 1 -54.88 -6.92 31.25
CA MET A 1 -53.43 -7.23 31.38
C MET A 1 -52.88 -7.30 29.95
N ALA A 2 -52.33 -6.18 29.48
CA ALA A 2 -50.95 -6.05 28.97
C ALA A 2 -50.74 -6.64 27.55
N ARG A 3 -50.17 -5.97 26.55
CA ARG A 3 -49.50 -4.66 26.34
C ARG A 3 -49.33 -4.47 24.82
N CYS A 4 -49.22 -3.21 24.39
CA CYS A 4 -48.33 -2.62 23.35
C CYS A 4 -47.87 -3.52 22.17
N ALA A 5 -48.15 -3.17 20.91
CA ALA A 5 -47.49 -2.13 20.08
C ALA A 5 -46.04 -2.42 19.71
N ALA A 6 -45.74 -2.54 18.41
CA ALA A 6 -44.95 -1.57 17.62
C ALA A 6 -44.31 -2.22 16.39
N ALA A 7 -44.50 -1.54 15.26
CA ALA A 7 -43.70 -1.69 14.05
C ALA A 7 -42.23 -1.42 14.33
N GLY A 8 -41.35 -2.13 13.61
CA GLY A 8 -39.92 -1.87 13.60
C GLY A 8 -39.33 -2.35 12.30
N VAL A 9 -39.44 -1.50 11.26
CA VAL A 9 -38.61 -1.61 10.06
C VAL A 9 -37.16 -1.52 10.51
N GLY A 10 -36.48 -2.67 10.53
CA GLY A 10 -35.05 -2.74 10.77
C GLY A 10 -34.33 -2.15 9.56
N LEU A 11 -34.01 -0.86 9.61
CA LEU A 11 -33.04 -0.23 8.74
C LEU A 11 -31.67 -0.85 9.03
N ALA A 12 -31.34 -1.92 8.31
CA ALA A 12 -29.97 -2.42 8.27
C ALA A 12 -29.11 -1.33 7.64
N LEU A 13 -28.42 -0.55 8.48
CA LEU A 13 -27.27 0.23 8.06
C LEU A 13 -26.26 -0.77 7.49
N GLY A 14 -26.23 -0.86 6.17
CA GLY A 14 -25.10 -1.43 5.46
C GLY A 14 -23.88 -0.58 5.81
N VAL A 15 -23.09 -1.04 6.79
CA VAL A 15 -21.68 -0.71 6.82
C VAL A 15 -21.14 -1.34 5.54
N ALA A 16 -21.01 -0.52 4.49
CA ALA A 16 -20.09 -0.78 3.41
C ALA A 16 -18.69 -0.81 4.03
N GLY A 17 -18.38 -1.92 4.70
CA GLY A 17 -17.01 -2.27 5.00
C GLY A 17 -16.38 -2.42 3.64
N ASN A 18 -15.55 -1.44 3.27
CA ASN A 18 -14.62 -1.58 2.16
C ASN A 18 -14.05 -2.98 2.29
N LEU A 19 -14.34 -3.83 1.32
CA LEU A 19 -13.72 -5.14 1.18
C LEU A 19 -12.23 -4.86 1.24
N SER A 20 -11.60 -5.15 2.39
CA SER A 20 -10.34 -4.51 2.78
C SER A 20 -9.31 -4.72 1.68
N ALA A 21 -8.88 -3.64 1.03
CA ALA A 21 -7.59 -3.65 0.35
C ALA A 21 -6.58 -4.19 1.38
N ALA A 22 -5.71 -5.11 0.96
CA ALA A 22 -4.76 -5.73 1.87
C ALA A 22 -3.91 -4.64 2.56
N ASP A 23 -3.56 -4.86 3.84
CA ASP A 23 -2.80 -3.89 4.62
C ASP A 23 -1.47 -3.57 3.91
N GLY A 24 -1.30 -2.32 3.47
CA GLY A 24 -0.13 -1.88 2.72
C GLY A 24 1.21 -2.07 3.45
N GLY A 25 1.21 -1.96 4.78
CA GLY A 25 2.41 -2.21 5.59
C GLY A 25 2.72 -3.71 5.71
N ALA A 26 1.69 -4.56 5.80
CA ALA A 26 1.87 -6.01 5.74
C ALA A 26 2.39 -6.45 4.36
N LEU A 27 1.82 -5.90 3.28
CA LEU A 27 2.27 -6.16 1.91
C LEU A 27 3.71 -5.70 1.69
N TYR A 28 4.07 -4.51 2.14
CA TYR A 28 5.45 -3.99 2.09
C TYR A 28 6.45 -4.98 2.69
N LYS A 29 6.10 -5.59 3.83
CA LYS A 29 6.93 -6.62 4.48
C LYS A 29 6.94 -7.94 3.74
N ALA A 30 5.78 -8.39 3.26
CA ALA A 30 5.63 -9.64 2.52
C ALA A 30 6.38 -9.64 1.18
N ARG A 31 6.50 -8.47 0.54
CA ARG A 31 7.26 -8.26 -0.69
C ARG A 31 8.75 -7.93 -0.47
N ALA A 32 9.21 -8.04 0.79
CA ALA A 32 10.60 -7.79 1.18
C ALA A 32 11.12 -6.37 0.85
N CYS A 33 10.24 -5.38 0.74
CA CYS A 33 10.63 -3.99 0.42
C CYS A 33 11.53 -3.39 1.51
N GLN A 34 11.31 -3.79 2.76
CA GLN A 34 12.09 -3.39 3.93
C GLN A 34 13.57 -3.80 3.85
N ALA A 35 13.91 -4.84 3.08
CA ALA A 35 15.28 -5.33 2.97
C ALA A 35 16.26 -4.29 2.41
N CYS A 36 15.75 -3.28 1.69
CA CYS A 36 16.54 -2.16 1.18
C CYS A 36 16.05 -0.81 1.74
N HIS A 37 14.72 -0.63 1.81
CA HIS A 37 14.12 0.64 2.17
C HIS A 37 13.92 0.83 3.69
N GLY A 38 14.19 -0.20 4.49
CA GLY A 38 14.05 -0.18 5.96
C GLY A 38 12.65 -0.53 6.44
N ASP A 39 12.51 -0.95 7.70
CA ASP A 39 11.23 -1.38 8.28
C ASP A 39 10.20 -0.24 8.37
N ASP A 40 10.68 0.98 8.57
CA ASP A 40 9.88 2.20 8.69
C ASP A 40 9.80 3.00 7.37
N ALA A 41 10.43 2.49 6.30
CA ALA A 41 10.60 3.16 5.00
C ALA A 41 11.25 4.56 5.06
N LYS A 42 11.81 4.95 6.21
CA LYS A 42 12.41 6.26 6.52
C LYS A 42 13.91 6.14 6.77
N THR A 43 14.31 5.05 7.42
CA THR A 43 15.68 4.71 7.77
C THR A 43 16.13 3.57 6.87
N THR A 44 16.84 3.89 5.80
CA THR A 44 17.25 2.90 4.79
C THR A 44 18.43 2.06 5.27
N VAL A 45 18.53 0.83 4.74
CA VAL A 45 19.62 -0.10 5.11
C VAL A 45 20.99 0.43 4.67
N LEU A 46 21.04 1.12 3.52
CA LEU A 46 22.21 1.83 3.02
C LEU A 46 21.81 3.22 2.49
N PRO A 47 22.72 4.22 2.52
CA PRO A 47 22.43 5.59 2.06
C PRO A 47 22.07 5.71 0.58
N ILE A 48 22.43 4.72 -0.25
CA ILE A 48 22.13 4.73 -1.68
C ILE A 48 20.65 4.44 -1.99
N TYR A 49 19.93 3.80 -1.06
CA TYR A 49 18.51 3.50 -1.25
C TYR A 49 17.67 4.75 -0.93
N PRO A 50 16.60 5.01 -1.71
CA PRO A 50 15.73 6.14 -1.44
C PRO A 50 14.84 5.86 -0.22
N LYS A 51 14.59 6.91 0.55
CA LYS A 51 13.55 6.96 1.59
C LYS A 51 12.18 7.08 0.92
N LEU A 52 11.21 6.30 1.39
CA LEU A 52 9.87 6.24 0.80
C LEU A 52 8.78 6.79 1.73
N ALA A 53 9.02 6.82 3.04
CA ALA A 53 8.08 7.32 4.04
C ALA A 53 7.66 8.77 3.73
N GLY A 54 6.36 9.02 3.72
CA GLY A 54 5.76 10.34 3.51
C GLY A 54 5.76 10.83 2.07
N GLN A 55 6.20 10.01 1.11
CA GLN A 55 6.12 10.35 -0.31
C GLN A 55 4.67 10.27 -0.81
N ASN A 56 4.33 11.09 -1.80
CA ASN A 56 3.00 11.12 -2.39
C ASN A 56 2.59 9.75 -2.98
N ALA A 57 1.41 9.25 -2.60
CA ALA A 57 0.92 7.94 -3.03
C ALA A 57 0.78 7.80 -4.56
N PRO A 58 0.12 8.74 -5.29
CA PRO A 58 0.09 8.70 -6.76
C PRO A 58 1.49 8.61 -7.39
N TYR A 59 2.44 9.39 -6.89
CA TYR A 59 3.82 9.34 -7.37
C TYR A 59 4.44 7.96 -7.11
N LEU A 60 4.34 7.42 -5.89
CA LEU A 60 4.88 6.10 -5.56
C LEU A 60 4.29 5.00 -6.47
N LEU A 61 2.99 5.02 -6.69
CA LEU A 61 2.30 4.07 -7.57
C LEU A 61 2.85 4.15 -9.00
N GLU A 62 2.97 5.36 -9.55
CA GLU A 62 3.54 5.59 -10.88
C GLU A 62 4.97 5.07 -10.96
N GLN A 63 5.80 5.36 -9.94
CA GLN A 63 7.19 4.91 -9.92
C GLN A 63 7.31 3.39 -9.85
N MET A 64 6.51 2.70 -9.04
CA MET A 64 6.52 1.24 -8.96
C MET A 64 6.14 0.59 -10.29
N LYS A 65 5.10 1.11 -10.95
CA LYS A 65 4.69 0.66 -12.29
C LYS A 65 5.77 0.94 -13.33
N ALA A 66 6.34 2.14 -13.34
CA ALA A 66 7.37 2.53 -14.29
C ALA A 66 8.66 1.69 -14.14
N ILE A 67 9.01 1.30 -12.91
CA ILE A 67 10.13 0.39 -12.65
C ILE A 67 9.79 -1.02 -13.15
N ARG A 68 8.60 -1.54 -12.83
CA ARG A 68 8.12 -2.87 -13.25
C ARG A 68 8.15 -3.01 -14.77
N ASP A 69 7.60 -2.01 -15.46
CA ASP A 69 7.41 -2.01 -16.91
C ASP A 69 8.69 -1.59 -17.66
N GLY A 70 9.72 -1.15 -16.93
CA GLY A 70 11.02 -0.78 -17.47
C GLY A 70 11.06 0.59 -18.16
N THR A 71 10.01 1.40 -18.03
CA THR A 71 10.01 2.79 -18.53
C THR A 71 10.89 3.70 -17.69
N ARG A 72 11.07 3.39 -16.40
CA ARG A 72 12.09 4.03 -15.56
C ARG A 72 13.40 3.22 -15.57
N THR A 73 14.46 3.85 -16.06
CA THR A 73 15.77 3.20 -16.31
C THR A 73 16.94 3.83 -15.56
N ASN A 74 16.70 4.82 -14.70
CA ASN A 74 17.74 5.53 -13.96
C ASN A 74 18.08 4.88 -12.61
N GLY A 75 19.26 5.22 -12.07
CA GLY A 75 19.69 4.79 -10.73
C GLY A 75 19.65 3.27 -10.55
N LEU A 76 19.07 2.82 -9.43
CA LEU A 76 18.95 1.38 -9.10
C LEU A 76 17.69 0.72 -9.68
N SER A 77 16.96 1.37 -10.59
CA SER A 77 15.68 0.85 -11.11
C SER A 77 15.85 -0.51 -11.80
N ALA A 78 16.98 -0.75 -12.47
CA ALA A 78 17.27 -2.03 -13.09
C ALA A 78 17.38 -3.19 -12.07
N ALA A 79 17.94 -2.92 -10.89
CA ALA A 79 18.06 -3.90 -9.80
C ALA A 79 16.73 -4.11 -9.05
N MET A 80 15.88 -3.09 -9.00
CA MET A 80 14.56 -3.14 -8.35
C MET A 80 13.49 -3.82 -9.22
N ARG A 81 13.62 -3.76 -10.55
CA ARG A 81 12.62 -4.29 -11.50
C ARG A 81 12.22 -5.75 -11.27
N PRO A 82 13.12 -6.72 -11.04
CA PRO A 82 12.73 -8.10 -10.76
C PRO A 82 11.85 -8.25 -9.51
N LEU A 83 12.05 -7.41 -8.49
CA LEU A 83 11.23 -7.42 -7.27
C LEU A 83 9.80 -6.94 -7.56
N MET A 84 9.67 -5.97 -8.46
CA MET A 84 8.39 -5.39 -8.87
C MET A 84 7.58 -6.29 -9.80
N ALA A 85 8.24 -7.20 -10.53
CA ALA A 85 7.61 -8.04 -11.56
C ALA A 85 6.49 -8.96 -11.05
N SER A 86 6.53 -9.34 -9.76
CA SER A 86 5.55 -10.25 -9.14
C SER A 86 4.48 -9.56 -8.29
N VAL A 87 4.49 -8.22 -8.25
CA VAL A 87 3.57 -7.45 -7.42
C VAL A 87 2.41 -6.95 -8.29
N PRO A 88 1.16 -7.31 -7.96
CA PRO A 88 0.00 -6.89 -8.72
C PRO A 88 -0.37 -5.42 -8.40
N ASP A 89 -1.17 -4.81 -9.27
CA ASP A 89 -1.48 -3.37 -9.22
C ASP A 89 -2.20 -2.95 -7.93
N GLU A 90 -3.11 -3.79 -7.44
CA GLU A 90 -3.83 -3.57 -6.20
C GLU A 90 -2.89 -3.50 -4.99
N GLU A 91 -1.85 -4.33 -4.96
CA GLU A 91 -0.86 -4.29 -3.87
C GLU A 91 0.02 -3.05 -3.97
N PHE A 92 0.42 -2.63 -5.17
CA PHE A 92 1.11 -1.37 -5.35
C PHE A 92 0.29 -0.19 -4.84
N GLN A 93 -1.00 -0.18 -5.11
CA GLN A 93 -1.88 0.86 -4.60
C GLN A 93 -1.88 0.87 -3.06
N SER A 94 -2.13 -0.29 -2.42
CA SER A 94 -2.14 -0.38 -0.96
C SER A 94 -0.80 -0.01 -0.32
N ILE A 95 0.32 -0.46 -0.90
CA ILE A 95 1.67 -0.11 -0.43
C ILE A 95 1.92 1.40 -0.57
N ALA A 96 1.58 2.00 -1.71
CA ALA A 96 1.76 3.43 -1.95
C ALA A 96 0.94 4.29 -0.98
N GLU A 97 -0.32 3.91 -0.75
CA GLU A 97 -1.21 4.58 0.20
C GLU A 97 -0.65 4.50 1.63
N TRP A 98 -0.18 3.32 2.06
CA TRP A 98 0.44 3.17 3.37
C TRP A 98 1.73 4.00 3.50
N LEU A 99 2.66 3.92 2.54
CA LEU A 99 3.91 4.67 2.57
C LEU A 99 3.70 6.19 2.70
N ALA A 100 2.66 6.72 2.06
CA ALA A 100 2.30 8.14 2.13
C ALA A 100 1.81 8.59 3.53
N THR A 101 1.34 7.67 4.36
CA THR A 101 0.87 7.98 5.73
C THR A 101 2.02 8.07 6.74
N LEU A 102 3.22 7.59 6.39
CA LEU A 102 4.39 7.58 7.25
C LEU A 102 5.01 8.99 7.37
N LYS A 103 5.70 9.27 8.48
CA LYS A 103 6.34 10.57 8.79
C LYS A 103 7.81 10.43 9.15
#